data_AF-A0A2J4YFL7-F1
#
_entry.id   AF-A0A2J4YFL7-F1
#
_cell.length_a   1.000
_cell.length_b   1.000
_cell.length_c   1.000
_cell.angle_alpha   90.00
_cell.angle_beta   90.00
_cell.angle_gamma   90.00
#
_symmetry.space_group_name_H-M   'P 1'
#
loop_
_entity.id
_entity.type
_entity.pdbx_description
1 polymer ?
#
loop_
_entity_poly.entity_id
_entity_poly.type
_entity_poly.pdbx_seq_one_letter_code
_entity_poly.pdbx_strand_id
1 'polypeptide(L)'
;MTTRCCNRVALLLAFLLLLAMALPFINYAPNRLLSGEGRWLWQVWPWLAGVQGAAGLLIALLSWRPGRLPLLVIFLLADLLLPLLLWGAGSAAVQLAQSGSPLARTSPGSGLWLALALCLLIASDAVRRLTTRALWRWLLNAQVWLLPALLLGLGALDGLSLLKEYFNRREVFDDALSQHVTLLLGTLLPGLLIGLP
;
A
#
# COMPACT_ATOMS: atom_id res chain seq x y z
N MET A 1 -23.32 26.45 -15.43
CA MET A 1 -22.21 25.54 -15.75
C MET A 1 -22.40 24.26 -14.95
N THR A 2 -22.67 23.13 -15.61
CA THR A 2 -22.79 21.85 -14.92
C THR A 2 -21.38 21.36 -14.57
N THR A 3 -21.05 21.35 -13.27
CA THR A 3 -19.78 20.80 -12.77
C THR A 3 -19.77 19.28 -12.97
N ARG A 4 -19.46 18.82 -14.18
CA ARG A 4 -19.31 17.39 -14.46
C ARG A 4 -17.98 16.91 -13.86
N CYS A 5 -18.05 16.01 -12.89
CA CYS A 5 -16.88 15.31 -12.37
C CYS A 5 -16.23 14.49 -13.51
N CYS A 6 -14.95 14.77 -13.80
CA CYS A 6 -14.21 14.16 -14.91
C CYS A 6 -13.69 12.76 -14.56
N ASN A 7 -13.31 12.53 -13.29
CA ASN A 7 -12.88 11.21 -12.80
C ASN A 7 -13.64 10.81 -11.52
N ARG A 8 -14.81 10.18 -11.70
CA ARG A 8 -15.65 9.72 -10.58
C ARG A 8 -15.00 8.61 -9.75
N VAL A 9 -14.17 7.78 -10.39
CA VAL A 9 -13.50 6.66 -9.71
C VAL A 9 -12.43 7.19 -8.77
N ALA A 10 -11.54 8.05 -9.25
CA ALA A 10 -10.54 8.69 -8.38
C ALA A 10 -11.17 9.50 -7.25
N LEU A 11 -12.31 10.16 -7.50
CA LEU A 11 -13.03 10.89 -6.45
C LEU A 11 -13.53 9.95 -5.34
N LEU A 12 -14.15 8.83 -5.71
CA LEU A 12 -14.62 7.84 -4.75
C LEU A 12 -13.45 7.25 -3.96
N LEU A 13 -12.37 6.88 -4.65
CA LEU A 13 -11.18 6.32 -4.02
C LEU A 13 -10.50 7.33 -3.08
N ALA A 14 -10.47 8.62 -3.44
CA ALA A 14 -9.97 9.69 -2.58
C ALA A 14 -10.80 9.83 -1.30
N PHE A 15 -12.13 9.76 -1.40
CA PHE A 15 -13.00 9.80 -0.23
C PHE A 15 -12.80 8.57 0.68
N LEU A 16 -12.68 7.38 0.09
CA LEU A 16 -12.33 6.17 0.83
C LEU A 16 -10.95 6.28 1.50
N LEU A 17 -9.98 6.93 0.86
CA LEU A 17 -8.64 7.14 1.41
C LEU A 17 -8.65 8.06 2.62
N LEU A 18 -9.53 9.07 2.63
CA LEU A 18 -9.78 9.92 3.79
C LEU A 18 -10.49 9.15 4.91
N LEU A 19 -11.51 8.37 4.57
CA LEU A 19 -12.22 7.52 5.54
C LEU A 19 -11.32 6.45 6.15
N ALA A 20 -10.34 5.94 5.39
CA ALA A 20 -9.38 4.96 5.88
C ALA A 20 -8.56 5.47 7.07
N MET A 21 -8.44 6.80 7.25
CA MET A 21 -7.78 7.38 8.40
C MET A 21 -8.53 7.10 9.71
N ALA A 22 -9.85 6.87 9.66
CA ALA A 22 -10.65 6.53 10.84
C ALA A 22 -10.38 5.10 11.38
N LEU A 23 -9.66 4.27 10.63
CA LEU A 23 -9.27 2.92 11.01
C LEU A 23 -7.89 2.92 11.70
N PRO A 24 -7.60 1.90 12.53
CA PRO A 24 -6.29 1.77 13.16
C PRO A 24 -5.21 1.55 12.10
N PHE A 25 -4.16 2.37 12.15
CA PHE A 25 -3.04 2.32 11.22
C PHE A 25 -2.09 1.17 11.55
N ILE A 26 -1.81 0.97 12.83
CA ILE A 26 -1.00 -0.14 13.36
C ILE A 26 -1.66 -0.71 14.60
N ASN A 27 -1.45 -1.99 14.87
CA ASN A 27 -1.86 -2.62 16.11
C ASN A 27 -0.60 -2.93 16.94
N TYR A 28 -0.57 -2.40 18.17
CA TYR A 28 0.53 -2.58 19.12
C TYR A 28 0.11 -3.55 20.23
N ALA A 29 0.84 -4.64 20.38
CA ALA A 29 0.69 -5.59 21.47
C ALA A 29 1.97 -5.63 22.32
N PRO A 30 1.92 -5.35 23.64
CA PRO A 30 3.12 -5.34 24.49
C PRO A 30 3.83 -6.70 24.59
N ASN A 31 3.09 -7.79 24.47
CA ASN A 31 3.59 -9.16 24.43
C ASN A 31 2.56 -10.08 23.73
N ARG A 32 2.86 -11.37 23.57
CA ARG A 32 1.99 -12.34 22.87
C ARG A 32 0.69 -12.71 23.61
N LEU A 33 0.53 -12.28 24.86
CA LEU A 33 -0.61 -12.64 25.73
C LEU A 33 -1.65 -11.52 25.81
N LEU A 34 -1.26 -10.28 25.53
CA LEU A 34 -2.13 -9.12 25.56
C LEU A 34 -2.67 -8.83 24.17
N SER A 35 -3.97 -8.54 24.11
CA SER A 35 -4.64 -8.10 22.89
C SER A 35 -3.99 -6.82 22.37
N GLY A 36 -3.77 -6.75 21.05
CA GLY A 36 -3.18 -5.57 20.43
C GLY A 36 -4.16 -4.39 20.44
N GLU A 37 -3.66 -3.21 20.82
CA GLU A 37 -4.39 -1.95 20.73
C GLU A 37 -4.13 -1.29 19.37
N GLY A 38 -5.21 -0.93 18.69
CA GLY A 38 -5.14 -0.18 17.44
C GLY A 38 -4.77 1.28 17.69
N ARG A 39 -3.70 1.75 17.05
CA ARG A 39 -3.29 3.16 17.05
C ARG A 39 -3.59 3.79 15.70
N TRP A 40 -4.24 4.94 15.72
CA TRP A 40 -4.59 5.70 14.51
C TRP A 40 -3.37 6.42 13.95
N LEU A 41 -3.42 6.72 12.64
CA LEU A 41 -2.28 7.33 11.95
C LEU A 41 -1.87 8.68 12.56
N TRP A 42 -2.84 9.52 12.95
CA TRP A 42 -2.54 10.82 13.55
C TRP A 42 -1.93 10.73 14.96
N GLN A 43 -2.10 9.62 15.66
CA GLN A 43 -1.48 9.42 16.98
C GLN A 43 -0.02 8.97 16.84
N VAL A 44 0.28 8.22 15.79
CA VAL A 44 1.61 7.68 15.55
C VAL A 44 2.47 8.71 14.82
N TRP A 45 1.93 9.28 13.74
CA TRP A 45 2.62 10.24 12.88
C TRP A 45 1.65 11.34 12.42
N PRO A 46 1.48 12.43 13.20
CA PRO A 46 0.59 13.53 12.85
C PRO A 46 0.86 14.14 11.48
N TRP A 47 2.15 14.32 11.12
CA TRP A 47 2.53 14.88 9.83
C TRP A 47 2.16 13.94 8.67
N LEU A 48 2.29 12.62 8.85
CA LEU A 48 1.94 11.63 7.82
C LEU A 48 0.42 11.55 7.63
N ALA A 49 -0.35 11.68 8.71
CA ALA A 49 -1.80 11.87 8.62
C ALA A 49 -2.15 13.13 7.82
N GLY A 50 -1.43 14.22 8.05
CA GLY A 50 -1.56 15.46 7.26
C GLY A 50 -1.27 15.23 5.78
N VAL A 51 -0.21 14.49 5.45
CA VAL A 51 0.16 14.16 4.06
C VAL A 51 -0.92 13.28 3.39
N GLN A 52 -1.40 12.21 4.05
CA GLN A 52 -2.49 11.38 3.50
C GLN A 52 -3.77 12.20 3.30
N GLY A 53 -4.13 13.04 4.27
CA GLY A 53 -5.29 13.93 4.19
C GLY A 53 -5.17 14.92 3.03
N ALA A 54 -4.02 15.58 2.92
CA ALA A 54 -3.74 16.53 1.83
C ALA A 54 -3.76 15.85 0.46
N ALA A 55 -3.15 14.65 0.34
CA ALA A 55 -3.18 13.87 -0.88
C ALA A 55 -4.61 13.48 -1.27
N GLY A 56 -5.42 12.98 -0.33
CA GLY A 56 -6.83 12.65 -0.57
C GLY A 56 -7.64 13.86 -1.05
N LEU A 57 -7.50 15.01 -0.38
CA LEU A 57 -8.18 16.26 -0.76
C LEU A 57 -7.73 16.77 -2.14
N LEU A 58 -6.42 16.70 -2.43
CA LEU A 58 -5.88 17.13 -3.71
C LEU A 58 -6.32 16.22 -4.86
N ILE A 59 -6.33 14.89 -4.66
CA ILE A 59 -6.86 13.92 -5.63
C ILE A 59 -8.35 14.18 -5.88
N ALA A 60 -9.13 14.43 -4.82
CA ALA A 60 -10.53 14.81 -4.96
C ALA A 60 -10.65 16.06 -5.83
N LEU A 61 -9.96 17.17 -5.50
CA LEU A 61 -10.01 18.42 -6.28
C LEU A 61 -9.61 18.23 -7.75
N LEU A 62 -8.54 17.46 -8.01
CA LEU A 62 -8.06 17.16 -9.35
C LEU A 62 -9.02 16.30 -10.17
N SER A 63 -9.89 15.52 -9.51
CA SER A 63 -10.90 14.68 -10.17
C SER A 63 -11.97 15.48 -10.93
N TRP A 64 -12.11 16.78 -10.64
CA TRP A 64 -12.98 17.69 -11.41
C TRP A 64 -12.28 18.35 -12.59
N ARG A 65 -10.94 18.32 -12.66
CA ARG A 65 -10.20 18.96 -13.75
C ARG A 65 -10.01 18.01 -14.93
N PRO A 66 -10.40 18.41 -16.15
CA PRO A 66 -10.08 17.65 -17.34
C PRO A 66 -8.59 17.81 -17.72
N GLY A 67 -8.01 16.78 -18.34
CA GLY A 67 -6.67 16.85 -18.92
C GLY A 67 -5.71 15.76 -18.41
N ARG A 68 -4.52 15.71 -19.01
CA ARG A 68 -3.47 14.74 -18.65
C ARG A 68 -2.70 15.12 -17.39
N LEU A 69 -2.51 16.42 -17.13
CA LEU A 69 -1.76 16.89 -15.95
C LEU A 69 -2.43 16.46 -14.63
N PRO A 70 -3.74 16.63 -14.41
CA PRO A 70 -4.40 16.13 -13.20
C PRO A 70 -4.21 14.62 -12.99
N LEU A 71 -4.28 13.82 -14.06
CA LEU A 71 -4.08 12.37 -14.00
C LEU A 71 -2.64 12.01 -13.61
N LEU A 72 -1.64 12.71 -14.16
CA LEU A 72 -0.23 12.52 -13.79
C LEU A 72 0.00 12.87 -12.32
N VAL A 73 -0.56 13.97 -11.84
CA VAL A 73 -0.42 14.37 -10.43
C VAL A 73 -1.12 13.37 -9.52
N ILE A 74 -2.33 12.89 -9.86
CA ILE A 74 -3.03 11.84 -9.10
C ILE A 74 -2.18 10.57 -9.03
N PHE A 75 -1.60 10.15 -10.15
CA PHE A 75 -0.71 8.99 -10.20
C PHE A 75 0.50 9.17 -9.27
N LEU A 76 1.23 10.29 -9.39
CA LEU A 76 2.41 10.57 -8.57
C LEU A 76 2.08 10.66 -7.08
N LEU A 77 0.94 11.27 -6.72
CA LEU A 77 0.50 11.32 -5.32
C LEU A 77 0.28 9.92 -4.74
N ALA A 78 -0.40 9.05 -5.48
CA ALA A 78 -0.63 7.67 -5.04
C ALA A 78 0.67 6.86 -5.00
N ASP A 79 1.54 7.05 -5.99
CA ASP A 79 2.82 6.36 -6.13
C ASP A 79 3.81 6.73 -5.02
N LEU A 80 3.87 8.00 -4.61
CA LEU A 80 4.71 8.45 -3.49
C LEU A 80 4.08 8.15 -2.13
N LEU A 81 2.75 8.24 -1.99
CA LEU A 81 2.08 8.00 -0.72
C LEU A 81 2.22 6.54 -0.27
N LEU A 82 2.19 5.59 -1.20
CA LEU A 82 2.30 4.16 -0.91
C LEU A 82 3.59 3.77 -0.14
N PRO A 83 4.81 4.05 -0.65
CA PRO A 83 6.05 3.76 0.08
C PRO A 83 6.18 4.62 1.34
N LEU A 84 5.64 5.85 1.34
CA LEU A 84 5.66 6.70 2.53
C LEU A 84 4.84 6.12 3.69
N LEU A 85 3.66 5.55 3.40
CA LEU A 85 2.83 4.85 4.39
C LEU A 85 3.52 3.58 4.89
N LEU A 86 4.15 2.80 4.01
CA LEU A 86 4.96 1.63 4.40
C LEU A 86 6.10 2.03 5.34
N TRP A 87 6.88 3.04 4.97
CA TRP A 87 7.95 3.56 5.79
C TRP A 87 7.44 4.11 7.14
N GLY A 88 6.30 4.79 7.14
CA GLY A 88 5.64 5.27 8.36
C GLY A 88 5.27 4.13 9.32
N ALA A 89 4.81 3.00 8.79
CA ALA A 89 4.51 1.82 9.58
C ALA A 89 5.77 1.12 10.12
N GLY A 90 6.82 0.99 9.30
CA GLY A 90 8.11 0.44 9.71
C GLY A 90 8.81 1.28 10.79
N SER A 91 8.86 2.60 10.59
CA SER A 91 9.45 3.53 11.58
C SER A 91 8.66 3.56 12.89
N ALA A 92 7.32 3.52 12.82
CA ALA A 92 6.49 3.38 14.00
C ALA A 92 6.77 2.08 14.76
N ALA A 93 6.95 0.97 14.03
CA ALA A 93 7.28 -0.31 14.62
C ALA A 93 8.62 -0.28 15.38
N VAL A 94 9.64 0.37 14.83
CA VAL A 94 10.95 0.55 15.46
C VAL A 94 10.86 1.42 16.71
N GLN A 95 10.18 2.56 16.65
CA GLN A 95 10.03 3.44 17.83
C GLN A 95 9.22 2.80 18.96
N LEU A 96 8.17 2.07 18.63
CA LEU A 96 7.36 1.35 19.62
C LEU A 96 8.12 0.18 20.25
N ALA A 97 9.03 -0.45 19.51
CA ALA A 97 9.92 -1.46 20.07
C ALA A 97 10.99 -0.86 21.00
N GLN A 98 11.48 0.36 20.72
CA GLN A 98 12.47 1.05 21.55
C GLN A 98 11.88 1.66 22.83
N SER A 99 10.64 2.14 22.78
CA SER A 99 9.93 2.73 23.93
C SER A 99 9.18 1.70 24.79
N GLY A 100 8.97 0.49 24.26
CA GLY A 100 8.30 -0.61 24.95
C GLY A 100 9.24 -1.73 25.39
N SER A 101 8.68 -2.91 25.63
CA SER A 101 9.45 -4.12 25.88
C SER A 101 10.06 -4.66 24.57
N PRO A 102 11.25 -5.27 24.57
CA PRO A 102 11.82 -5.94 23.39
C PRO A 102 10.94 -7.07 22.83
N LEU A 103 9.93 -7.53 23.58
CA LEU A 103 8.90 -8.50 23.16
C LEU A 103 7.66 -7.86 22.51
N ALA A 104 7.60 -6.54 22.38
CA ALA A 104 6.47 -5.85 21.79
C ALA A 104 6.30 -6.22 20.30
N ARG A 105 5.07 -6.59 19.93
CA ARG A 105 4.68 -6.92 18.55
C ARG A 105 3.88 -5.77 17.97
N THR A 106 4.41 -5.21 16.88
CA THR A 106 3.74 -4.22 16.05
C THR A 106 3.31 -4.89 14.76
N SER A 107 2.01 -4.83 14.49
CA SER A 107 1.42 -5.42 13.29
C SER A 107 0.71 -4.35 12.46
N PRO A 108 0.71 -4.48 11.12
CA PRO A 108 -0.09 -3.63 10.24
C PRO A 108 -1.56 -3.61 10.65
N GLY A 109 -2.14 -2.42 10.81
CA GLY A 109 -3.57 -2.24 11.07
C GLY A 109 -4.40 -2.29 9.79
N SER A 110 -5.73 -2.38 9.94
CA SER A 110 -6.65 -2.40 8.80
C SER A 110 -6.63 -1.10 8.01
N GLY A 111 -6.39 0.05 8.66
CA GLY A 111 -6.27 1.35 8.02
C GLY A 111 -5.08 1.44 7.07
N LEU A 112 -3.92 0.89 7.46
CA LEU A 112 -2.74 0.80 6.59
C LEU A 112 -3.04 -0.09 5.37
N TRP A 113 -3.55 -1.30 5.56
CA TRP A 113 -3.87 -2.21 4.45
C TRP A 113 -4.85 -1.59 3.46
N LEU A 114 -5.91 -0.97 3.97
CA LEU A 114 -6.90 -0.29 3.14
C LEU A 114 -6.27 0.89 2.40
N ALA A 115 -5.47 1.72 3.07
CA ALA A 115 -4.81 2.86 2.43
C ALA A 115 -3.83 2.43 1.33
N LEU A 116 -3.05 1.36 1.54
CA LEU A 116 -2.15 0.80 0.53
C LEU A 116 -2.94 0.28 -0.68
N ALA A 117 -4.01 -0.49 -0.44
CA ALA A 117 -4.87 -0.98 -1.51
C ALA A 117 -5.51 0.17 -2.31
N LEU A 118 -5.97 1.23 -1.63
CA LEU A 118 -6.52 2.41 -2.28
C LEU A 118 -5.47 3.16 -3.09
N CYS A 119 -4.23 3.30 -2.60
CA CYS A 119 -3.14 3.90 -3.38
C CYS A 119 -2.89 3.12 -4.68
N LEU A 120 -2.83 1.78 -4.61
CA LEU A 120 -2.68 0.92 -5.80
C LEU A 120 -3.84 1.08 -6.78
N LEU A 121 -5.08 1.14 -6.29
CA LEU A 121 -6.26 1.33 -7.13
C LEU A 121 -6.28 2.71 -7.79
N ILE A 122 -5.92 3.77 -7.05
CA ILE A 122 -5.82 5.13 -7.58
C ILE A 122 -4.74 5.21 -8.66
N ALA A 123 -3.55 4.65 -8.40
CA ALA A 123 -2.48 4.59 -9.38
C ALA A 123 -2.90 3.81 -10.63
N SER A 124 -3.55 2.65 -10.47
CA SER A 124 -4.00 1.83 -11.61
C SER A 124 -5.09 2.52 -12.44
N ASP A 125 -6.08 3.17 -11.82
CA ASP A 125 -7.09 3.98 -12.55
C ASP A 125 -6.43 5.14 -13.30
N ALA A 126 -5.50 5.86 -12.67
CA ALA A 126 -4.76 6.94 -13.31
C ALA A 126 -3.95 6.45 -14.52
N VAL A 127 -3.20 5.36 -14.38
CA VAL A 127 -2.43 4.77 -15.51
C VAL A 127 -3.34 4.33 -16.65
N ARG A 128 -4.46 3.67 -16.35
CA ARG A 128 -5.46 3.24 -17.36
C ARG A 128 -6.00 4.42 -18.17
N ARG A 129 -6.11 5.61 -17.56
CA ARG A 129 -6.57 6.84 -18.23
C ARG A 129 -5.44 7.59 -18.93
N LEU A 130 -4.21 7.48 -18.45
CA LEU A 130 -3.03 8.16 -19.04
C LEU A 130 -2.60 7.55 -20.38
N THR A 131 -2.67 6.22 -20.50
CA THR A 131 -2.21 5.50 -21.69
C THR A 131 -3.10 4.33 -22.04
N THR A 132 -3.43 4.21 -23.32
CA THR A 132 -4.13 3.06 -23.90
C THR A 132 -3.17 1.95 -24.32
N ARG A 133 -1.86 2.23 -24.39
CA ARG A 133 -0.83 1.29 -24.83
C ARG A 133 -0.53 0.28 -23.72
N ALA A 134 -0.71 -1.00 -24.03
CA ALA A 134 -0.56 -2.10 -23.06
C ALA A 134 0.82 -2.11 -22.38
N LEU A 135 1.90 -1.93 -23.15
CA LEU A 135 3.28 -1.93 -22.63
C LEU A 135 3.49 -0.82 -21.59
N TRP A 136 3.06 0.41 -21.89
CA TRP A 136 3.20 1.53 -20.96
C TRP A 136 2.34 1.37 -19.71
N ARG A 137 1.14 0.78 -19.84
CA ARG A 137 0.32 0.45 -18.68
C ARG A 137 1.02 -0.56 -17.78
N TRP A 138 1.64 -1.58 -18.37
CA TRP A 138 2.40 -2.59 -17.62
C TRP A 138 3.61 -1.96 -16.92
N LEU A 139 4.43 -1.21 -17.65
CA LEU A 139 5.62 -0.53 -17.10
C LEU A 139 5.26 0.43 -15.96
N LEU A 140 4.22 1.25 -16.12
CA LEU A 140 3.79 2.20 -15.09
C LEU A 140 3.17 1.53 -13.87
N ASN A 141 2.54 0.36 -14.00
CA ASN A 141 2.08 -0.38 -12.81
C ASN A 141 3.24 -1.14 -12.15
N ALA A 142 4.19 -1.65 -12.94
CA ALA A 142 5.37 -2.32 -12.43
C ALA A 142 6.27 -1.35 -11.63
N GLN A 143 6.43 -0.11 -12.10
CA GLN A 143 7.28 0.88 -11.43
C GLN A 143 6.80 1.27 -10.03
N VAL A 144 5.50 1.15 -9.74
CA VAL A 144 4.92 1.44 -8.40
C VAL A 144 5.54 0.55 -7.33
N TRP A 145 6.02 -0.64 -7.70
CA TRP A 145 6.64 -1.58 -6.79
C TRP A 145 8.13 -1.32 -6.52
N LEU A 146 8.79 -0.45 -7.29
CA LEU A 146 10.22 -0.18 -7.13
C LEU A 146 10.55 0.43 -5.78
N LEU A 147 9.78 1.45 -5.35
CA LEU A 147 10.01 2.11 -4.06
C LEU A 147 9.70 1.19 -2.86
N PRO A 148 8.59 0.44 -2.83
CA PRO A 148 8.36 -0.61 -1.83
C PRO A 148 9.47 -1.67 -1.78
N ALA A 149 9.93 -2.15 -2.94
CA ALA A 149 11.00 -3.14 -3.00
C ALA A 149 12.33 -2.57 -2.47
N LEU A 150 12.64 -1.31 -2.77
CA LEU A 150 13.80 -0.62 -2.21
C LEU A 150 13.69 -0.48 -0.68
N LEU A 151 12.53 -0.10 -0.15
CA LEU A 151 12.30 0.00 1.29
C LEU A 151 12.48 -1.35 2.01
N LEU A 152 12.01 -2.44 1.38
CA LEU A 152 12.23 -3.79 1.87
C LEU A 152 13.73 -4.14 1.86
N GLY A 153 14.44 -3.85 0.77
CA GLY A 153 15.88 -4.10 0.65
C GLY A 153 16.73 -3.29 1.64
N LEU A 154 16.26 -2.11 2.03
CA LEU A 154 16.91 -1.25 3.04
C LEU A 154 16.61 -1.66 4.49
N GLY A 155 15.75 -2.66 4.72
CA GLY A 155 15.38 -3.13 6.06
C GLY A 155 14.47 -2.16 6.85
N ALA A 156 13.89 -1.15 6.19
CA ALA A 156 13.04 -0.15 6.84
C ALA A 156 11.77 -0.76 7.49
N LEU A 157 11.41 -1.98 7.09
CA LEU A 157 10.23 -2.72 7.55
C LEU A 157 10.57 -3.84 8.54
N ASP A 158 11.84 -4.06 8.87
CA ASP A 158 12.31 -5.17 9.72
C ASP A 158 11.80 -5.09 11.16
N GLY A 159 11.40 -3.89 11.59
CA GLY A 159 10.76 -3.68 12.88
C GLY A 159 9.38 -4.33 13.02
N LEU A 160 8.68 -4.57 11.90
CA LEU A 160 7.34 -5.15 11.88
C LEU A 160 7.38 -6.63 12.28
N SER A 161 6.39 -7.05 13.07
CA SER A 161 6.30 -8.44 13.51
C SER A 161 6.25 -9.44 12.35
N LEU A 162 5.75 -9.02 11.18
CA LEU A 162 5.67 -9.87 9.98
C LEU A 162 7.08 -10.20 9.45
N LEU A 163 7.94 -9.20 9.26
CA LEU A 163 9.31 -9.44 8.77
C LEU A 163 10.15 -10.17 9.81
N LYS A 164 9.99 -9.87 11.10
CA LYS A 164 10.65 -10.62 12.17
C LYS A 164 10.32 -12.11 12.13
N GLU A 165 9.05 -12.44 11.88
CA GLU A 165 8.60 -13.83 11.78
C GLU A 165 9.07 -14.50 10.49
N TYR A 166 9.12 -13.77 9.37
CA TYR A 166 9.72 -14.24 8.12
C TYR A 166 11.21 -14.57 8.31
N PHE A 167 12.02 -13.65 8.85
CA PHE A 167 13.45 -13.89 9.07
C PHE A 167 13.71 -15.07 10.00
N ASN A 168 12.87 -15.26 11.02
CA ASN A 168 13.02 -16.37 11.97
C ASN A 168 12.58 -17.72 11.40
N ARG A 169 11.82 -17.75 10.29
CA ARG A 169 11.30 -18.97 9.64
C ARG A 169 11.54 -18.99 8.14
N ARG A 170 12.63 -18.36 7.69
CA ARG A 170 12.86 -18.06 6.28
C ARG A 170 12.87 -19.30 5.40
N GLU A 171 13.56 -20.37 5.83
CA GLU A 171 13.67 -21.62 5.08
C GLU A 171 12.29 -22.24 4.79
N VAL A 172 11.42 -22.29 5.80
CA VAL A 172 10.07 -22.86 5.64
C VAL A 172 9.19 -22.01 4.72
N PHE A 173 9.30 -20.68 4.81
CA PHE A 173 8.56 -19.78 3.93
C PHE A 173 9.06 -19.85 2.48
N ASP A 174 10.37 -19.87 2.28
CA ASP A 174 10.98 -19.94 0.95
C ASP A 174 10.68 -21.29 0.28
N ASP A 175 10.71 -22.40 1.03
CA ASP A 175 10.29 -23.72 0.55
C ASP A 175 8.81 -23.73 0.16
N ALA A 176 7.93 -23.22 1.02
CA ALA A 176 6.50 -23.15 0.74
C ALA A 176 6.18 -22.26 -0.48
N LEU A 177 6.92 -21.16 -0.64
CA LEU A 177 6.78 -20.24 -1.76
C LEU A 177 7.25 -20.90 -3.07
N SER A 178 8.37 -21.62 -3.04
CA SER A 178 8.86 -22.38 -4.20
C SER A 178 7.82 -23.40 -4.64
N GLN A 179 7.23 -24.14 -3.70
CA GLN A 179 6.20 -25.13 -3.99
C GLN A 179 4.94 -24.50 -4.58
N HIS A 180 4.49 -23.36 -4.04
CA HIS A 180 3.36 -22.62 -4.60
C HIS A 180 3.63 -22.14 -6.03
N VAL A 181 4.82 -21.59 -6.29
CA VAL A 181 5.21 -21.14 -7.65
C VAL A 181 5.24 -22.31 -8.62
N THR A 182 5.79 -23.45 -8.21
CA THR A 182 5.80 -24.67 -9.04
C THR A 182 4.39 -25.16 -9.37
N LEU A 183 3.48 -25.20 -8.38
CA LEU A 183 2.09 -25.60 -8.60
C LEU A 183 1.31 -24.59 -9.47
N LEU A 184 1.54 -23.30 -9.24
CA LEU A 184 0.88 -22.22 -9.97
C LEU A 184 1.31 -22.22 -11.44
N LEU A 185 2.62 -22.32 -11.73
CA LEU A 185 3.11 -22.45 -13.11
C LEU A 185 2.69 -23.78 -13.75
N GLY A 186 2.74 -24.87 -12.99
CA GLY A 186 2.34 -26.21 -13.43
C GLY A 186 0.86 -26.30 -13.82
N THR A 187 0.00 -25.45 -13.27
CA THR A 187 -1.44 -25.40 -13.62
C THR A 187 -1.76 -24.31 -14.65
N LEU A 188 -1.07 -23.16 -14.63
CA LEU A 188 -1.27 -22.08 -15.60
C LEU A 188 -0.80 -22.43 -17.01
N LEU A 189 0.35 -23.09 -17.16
CA LEU A 189 0.89 -23.41 -18.48
C LEU A 189 -0.05 -24.34 -19.27
N PRO A 190 -0.54 -25.48 -18.73
CA PRO A 190 -1.55 -26.28 -19.40
C PRO A 190 -2.85 -25.51 -19.68
N GLY A 191 -3.31 -24.70 -18.72
CA GLY A 191 -4.52 -23.90 -18.87
C GLY A 191 -4.43 -22.87 -20.01
N LEU A 192 -3.28 -22.22 -20.18
CA LEU A 192 -3.01 -21.29 -21.29
C LEU A 192 -2.92 -22.03 -22.63
N LEU A 193 -2.25 -23.19 -22.67
CA LEU A 193 -2.13 -24.00 -23.89
C LEU A 193 -3.47 -24.55 -24.38
N ILE A 194 -4.41 -24.84 -23.46
CA ILE A 194 -5.76 -25.30 -23.81
C ILE A 194 -6.71 -24.14 -24.11
N GLY A 195 -6.54 -22.99 -23.42
CA GLY A 195 -7.50 -21.88 -23.46
C GLY A 195 -7.22 -20.77 -24.48
N LEU A 196 -6.03 -20.73 -25.10
CA LEU A 196 -5.71 -19.78 -26.19
C LEU A 196 -5.85 -20.49 -27.55
N PRO A 197 -6.90 -20.20 -28.34
CA PRO A 197 -6.99 -20.63 -29.74
C PRO A 197 -5.99 -19.89 -30.63
#